data_AF-A0AAU9WVE4-F1
#
_entry.id   AF-A0AAU9WVE4-F1
#
_cell.length_a   1.000
_cell.length_b   1.000
_cell.length_c   1.000
_cell.angle_alpha   90.00
_cell.angle_beta   90.00
_cell.angle_gamma   90.00
#
_symmetry.space_group_name_H-M   'P 1'
#
loop_
_entity.id
_entity.type
_entity.pdbx_description
1 polymer ?
#
loop_
_entity_poly.entity_id
_entity_poly.type
_entity_poly.pdbx_seq_one_letter_code
_entity_poly.pdbx_strand_id
1 'polypeptide(L)'
;MVNKDLLNMDDDIIKFSVSWFVSRVADIGIRQVISSWNNHTIPGKGVSKKRTMDNNKTFVLPSIHILPTSAAAVAAYESEGGHVTLPEVFGVDLLTGNQELQKLRDDNFKAIYLTFDGFFHSLVNGNHHPLQQGLLFSIDQTTALNPN
;
A
#
# COMPACT_ATOMS: atom_id res chain seq x y z
N MET A 1 -1.45 -19.93 -6.01
CA MET A 1 -1.29 -19.24 -7.30
C MET A 1 0.16 -19.34 -7.73
N VAL A 2 1.11 -18.84 -6.92
CA VAL A 2 2.56 -19.06 -7.15
C VAL A 2 2.91 -20.55 -7.20
N ASN A 3 2.57 -21.33 -6.17
CA ASN A 3 2.83 -22.79 -6.12
C ASN A 3 2.00 -23.64 -7.11
N LYS A 4 1.23 -23.00 -7.99
CA LYS A 4 0.47 -23.66 -9.05
C LYS A 4 0.95 -23.22 -10.44
N ASP A 5 2.13 -22.59 -10.51
CA ASP A 5 2.73 -22.01 -11.72
C ASP A 5 1.85 -21.00 -12.48
N LEU A 6 0.86 -20.41 -11.80
CA LEU A 6 -0.04 -19.40 -12.37
C LEU A 6 0.51 -17.98 -12.30
N LEU A 7 1.58 -17.76 -11.52
CA LEU A 7 2.24 -16.47 -11.35
C LEU A 7 3.73 -16.66 -11.56
N ASN A 8 4.26 -16.12 -12.65
CA ASN A 8 5.69 -16.02 -12.87
C ASN A 8 6.22 -14.79 -12.12
N MET A 9 6.76 -14.99 -10.92
CA MET A 9 7.29 -13.88 -10.11
C MET A 9 8.65 -13.37 -10.59
N ASP A 10 9.20 -13.86 -11.72
CA ASP A 10 10.33 -13.25 -12.41
C ASP A 10 9.91 -12.15 -13.39
N ASP A 11 8.64 -12.16 -13.81
CA ASP A 11 8.04 -11.15 -14.68
C ASP A 11 7.72 -9.87 -13.91
N ASP A 12 8.21 -8.72 -14.38
CA ASP A 12 8.07 -7.45 -13.68
C ASP A 12 6.63 -6.92 -13.67
N ILE A 13 5.82 -7.21 -14.69
CA ILE A 13 4.39 -6.87 -14.73
C ILE A 13 3.66 -7.65 -13.64
N ILE A 14 3.95 -8.95 -13.51
CA ILE A 14 3.34 -9.80 -12.48
C ILE A 14 3.81 -9.37 -11.08
N LYS A 15 5.12 -9.16 -10.86
CA LYS A 15 5.65 -8.66 -9.56
C LYS A 15 4.96 -7.37 -9.15
N PHE A 16 4.91 -6.39 -10.06
CA PHE A 16 4.23 -5.13 -9.82
C PHE A 16 2.75 -5.32 -9.51
N SER A 17 2.02 -6.07 -10.35
CA SER A 17 0.57 -6.24 -10.20
C SER A 17 0.22 -6.91 -8.87
N VAL A 18 0.97 -7.95 -8.49
CA VAL A 18 0.82 -8.62 -7.19
C VAL A 18 1.09 -7.64 -6.04
N SER A 19 2.21 -6.92 -6.09
CA SER A 19 2.58 -5.94 -5.07
C SER A 19 1.53 -4.84 -4.91
N TRP A 20 1.13 -4.22 -6.02
CA TRP A 20 0.16 -3.14 -6.09
C TRP A 20 -1.22 -3.55 -5.57
N PHE A 21 -1.70 -4.73 -5.98
CA PHE A 21 -3.02 -5.23 -5.63
C PHE A 21 -3.09 -5.70 -4.18
N VAL A 22 -2.16 -6.59 -3.77
CA VAL A 22 -2.19 -7.18 -2.43
C VAL A 22 -1.95 -6.11 -1.36
N SER A 23 -1.09 -5.12 -1.61
CA SER A 23 -0.86 -4.02 -0.67
C SER A 23 -2.14 -3.21 -0.41
N ARG A 24 -2.98 -3.00 -1.44
CA ARG A 24 -4.27 -2.29 -1.29
C ARG A 24 -5.29 -3.13 -0.53
N VAL A 25 -5.32 -4.44 -0.74
CA VAL A 25 -6.17 -5.35 0.04
C VAL A 25 -5.72 -5.35 1.51
N ALA A 26 -4.41 -5.43 1.76
CA ALA A 26 -3.85 -5.42 3.11
C ALA A 26 -4.10 -4.08 3.84
N ASP A 27 -4.01 -2.97 3.11
CA ASP A 27 -4.30 -1.63 3.63
C ASP A 27 -5.73 -1.51 4.19
N ILE A 28 -6.73 -2.17 3.59
CA ILE A 28 -8.08 -2.26 4.17
C ILE A 28 -8.04 -2.88 5.58
N GLY A 29 -7.35 -4.02 5.73
CA GLY A 29 -7.21 -4.68 7.03
C GLY A 29 -6.48 -3.81 8.06
N ILE A 30 -5.38 -3.17 7.65
CA ILE A 30 -4.61 -2.26 8.51
C ILE A 30 -5.50 -1.11 8.98
N ARG A 31 -6.26 -0.47 8.09
CA ARG A 31 -7.19 0.61 8.45
C ARG A 31 -8.28 0.14 9.40
N GLN A 32 -8.82 -1.06 9.21
CA GLN A 32 -9.84 -1.63 10.11
C GLN A 32 -9.27 -1.89 11.51
N VAL A 33 -8.05 -2.42 11.61
CA VAL A 33 -7.35 -2.63 12.88
C VAL A 33 -7.06 -1.29 13.57
N ILE A 34 -6.50 -0.31 12.86
CA ILE A 34 -6.22 1.03 13.39
C ILE A 34 -7.51 1.68 13.89
N SER A 35 -8.59 1.61 13.10
CA SER A 35 -9.89 2.17 13.49
C SER A 35 -10.43 1.50 14.74
N SER A 36 -10.41 0.17 14.80
CA SER A 36 -10.86 -0.60 15.96
C SER A 36 -10.04 -0.25 17.20
N TRP A 37 -8.72 -0.23 17.07
CA TRP A 37 -7.79 0.13 18.15
C TRP A 37 -7.99 1.56 18.65
N ASN A 38 -8.22 2.52 17.76
CA ASN A 38 -8.38 3.91 18.16
C ASN A 38 -9.72 4.15 18.90
N ASN A 39 -10.75 3.38 18.55
CA ASN A 39 -12.10 3.57 19.08
C ASN A 39 -12.47 2.58 20.20
N HIS A 40 -11.69 1.53 20.44
CA HIS A 40 -11.97 0.60 21.53
C HIS A 40 -11.78 1.26 22.91
N THR A 41 -12.65 0.87 23.85
CA THR A 41 -12.51 1.25 25.26
C THR A 41 -11.61 0.25 25.97
N ILE A 42 -10.53 0.74 26.59
CA ILE A 42 -9.67 -0.07 27.45
C ILE A 42 -10.22 0.01 28.88
N PRO A 43 -10.56 -1.14 29.53
CA PRO A 43 -11.07 -1.15 30.89
C PRO A 43 -10.18 -0.35 31.86
N GLY A 44 -10.80 0.54 32.64
CA GLY A 44 -10.11 1.42 33.59
C GLY A 44 -9.25 2.54 32.97
N LYS A 45 -9.10 2.59 31.64
CA LYS A 45 -8.28 3.62 30.95
C LYS A 45 -9.08 4.50 29.99
N GLY A 46 -10.22 4.04 29.46
CA GLY A 46 -11.05 4.79 28.50
C GLY A 46 -10.64 4.53 27.05
N VAL A 47 -11.04 5.42 26.13
CA VAL A 47 -10.82 5.27 24.67
C VAL A 47 -9.47 5.85 24.25
N SER A 48 -8.66 5.08 23.54
CA SER A 48 -7.30 5.46 23.09
C SER A 48 -7.27 6.84 22.39
N LYS A 49 -8.12 7.03 21.38
CA LYS A 49 -8.19 8.29 20.62
C LYS A 49 -8.46 9.51 21.51
N LYS A 50 -9.39 9.38 22.46
CA LYS A 50 -9.73 10.45 23.40
C LYS A 50 -8.53 10.80 24.29
N ARG A 51 -7.85 9.79 24.83
CA ARG A 51 -6.66 10.00 25.68
C ARG A 51 -5.51 10.66 24.93
N THR A 52 -5.31 10.30 23.66
CA THR A 52 -4.32 10.96 22.80
C THR A 52 -4.67 12.42 22.57
N MET A 53 -5.93 12.75 22.29
CA MET A 53 -6.37 14.14 22.14
C MET A 53 -6.21 14.94 23.44
N ASP A 54 -6.60 14.36 24.59
CA ASP A 54 -6.52 15.00 25.90
C ASP A 54 -5.07 15.24 26.36
N ASN A 55 -4.12 14.40 25.93
CA ASN A 55 -2.70 14.49 26.27
C ASN A 55 -1.82 14.82 25.06
N ASN A 56 -2.37 15.40 24.00
CA ASN A 56 -1.58 15.66 22.81
C ASN A 56 -0.56 16.78 23.10
N LYS A 57 0.71 16.40 23.26
CA LYS A 57 1.82 17.34 23.48
C LYS A 57 2.58 17.68 22.19
N THR A 58 2.04 17.34 21.01
CA THR A 58 2.69 17.68 19.75
C THR A 58 2.79 19.19 19.58
N PHE A 59 3.98 19.65 19.20
CA PHE A 59 4.21 21.04 18.80
C PHE A 59 3.81 21.23 17.34
N VAL A 60 3.09 22.31 17.04
CA VAL A 60 2.80 22.67 15.65
C VAL A 60 4.12 23.12 15.01
N LEU A 61 4.56 22.42 13.97
CA LEU A 61 5.72 22.83 13.20
C LEU A 61 5.47 24.23 12.60
N PRO A 62 6.34 25.23 12.86
CA PRO A 62 6.16 26.59 12.37
C PRO A 62 6.16 26.69 10.85
N SER A 63 6.88 25.79 10.17
CA SER A 63 6.95 25.68 8.72
C SER A 63 7.43 24.28 8.32
N ILE A 64 6.96 23.76 7.19
CA ILE A 64 7.42 22.48 6.64
C ILE A 64 8.90 22.53 6.23
N HIS A 65 9.41 23.73 5.90
CA HIS A 65 10.76 23.94 5.41
C HIS A 65 11.86 23.76 6.47
N ILE A 66 11.49 23.64 7.75
CA ILE A 66 12.47 23.38 8.82
C ILE A 66 12.87 21.90 8.88
N LEU A 67 12.07 21.01 8.28
CA LEU A 67 12.39 19.61 8.20
C LEU A 67 13.24 19.37 6.94
N PRO A 68 14.32 18.58 7.02
CA PRO A 68 15.07 18.18 5.84
C PRO A 68 14.17 17.32 4.93
N THR A 69 14.45 17.36 3.63
CA THR A 69 13.90 16.37 2.70
C THR A 69 14.44 14.98 3.05
N SER A 70 13.76 13.92 2.63
CA SER A 70 14.25 12.54 2.81
C SER A 70 15.66 12.37 2.26
N ALA A 71 15.93 12.91 1.07
CA ALA A 71 17.25 12.89 0.45
C ALA A 71 18.32 13.62 1.30
N ALA A 72 18.00 14.80 1.82
CA ALA A 72 18.92 15.56 2.66
C ALA A 72 19.19 14.86 4.01
N ALA A 73 18.17 14.26 4.61
CA ALA A 73 18.29 13.52 5.86
C ALA A 73 19.15 12.26 5.71
N VAL A 74 18.96 11.50 4.63
CA VAL A 74 19.79 10.32 4.31
C VAL A 74 21.24 10.74 4.09
N ALA A 75 21.48 11.77 3.27
CA ALA A 75 22.84 12.26 3.01
C ALA A 75 23.55 12.72 4.29
N ALA A 76 22.85 13.42 5.19
CA ALA A 76 23.40 13.82 6.48
C ALA A 76 23.79 12.61 7.34
N TYR A 77 22.88 11.64 7.50
CA TYR A 77 23.14 10.43 8.27
C TYR A 77 24.33 9.63 7.73
N GLU A 78 24.45 9.50 6.40
CA GLU A 78 25.57 8.79 5.77
C GLU A 78 26.88 9.55 5.91
N SER A 79 26.86 10.88 5.84
CA SER A 79 28.05 11.71 6.07
C SER A 79 28.61 11.60 7.49
N GLU A 80 27.76 11.25 8.46
CA GLU A 80 28.15 10.99 9.85
C GLU A 80 28.62 9.54 10.08
N GLY A 81 28.78 8.75 9.01
CA GLY A 81 29.23 7.36 9.07
C GLY A 81 28.11 6.35 9.31
N GLY A 82 26.85 6.80 9.27
CA GLY A 82 25.70 5.91 9.17
C GLY A 82 25.63 5.22 7.81
N HIS A 83 24.81 4.17 7.71
CA HIS A 83 24.56 3.50 6.44
C HIS A 83 23.09 3.14 6.33
N VAL A 84 22.40 3.68 5.31
CA VAL A 84 21.00 3.36 5.05
C VAL A 84 20.95 2.21 4.07
N THR A 85 20.56 1.03 4.53
CA THR A 85 20.21 -0.05 3.61
C THR A 85 18.86 0.26 2.99
N LEU A 86 18.86 0.68 1.73
CA LEU A 86 17.62 0.78 0.96
C LEU A 86 17.19 -0.64 0.57
N PRO A 87 15.96 -1.07 0.91
CA PRO A 87 15.46 -2.34 0.42
C PRO A 87 15.41 -2.31 -1.10
N GLU A 88 15.74 -3.44 -1.72
CA GLU A 88 15.57 -3.64 -3.15
C GLU A 88 14.10 -3.37 -3.51
N VAL A 89 13.87 -2.55 -4.53
CA VAL A 89 12.52 -2.08 -4.85
C VAL A 89 11.76 -3.22 -5.53
N PHE A 90 10.86 -3.86 -4.79
CA PHE A 90 10.05 -4.95 -5.31
C PHE A 90 8.79 -4.44 -6.02
N GLY A 91 8.58 -4.87 -7.27
CA GLY A 91 7.38 -4.56 -8.04
C GLY A 91 7.27 -3.06 -8.35
N VAL A 92 8.22 -2.53 -9.11
CA VAL A 92 8.20 -1.14 -9.60
C VAL A 92 7.11 -1.00 -10.66
N ASP A 93 6.34 0.10 -10.61
CA ASP A 93 5.33 0.38 -11.63
C ASP A 93 6.01 0.70 -12.97
N LEU A 94 5.88 -0.20 -13.93
CA LEU A 94 6.45 -0.06 -15.28
C LEU A 94 5.84 1.12 -16.04
N LEU A 95 4.68 1.60 -15.63
CA LEU A 95 4.01 2.78 -16.20
C LEU A 95 4.43 4.09 -15.51
N THR A 96 5.38 4.09 -14.57
CA THR A 96 5.81 5.31 -13.85
C THR A 96 6.23 6.45 -14.78
N GLY A 97 6.79 6.13 -15.95
CA GLY A 97 7.14 7.13 -16.96
C GLY A 97 5.96 7.76 -17.71
N ASN A 98 4.75 7.22 -17.56
CA ASN A 98 3.55 7.67 -18.25
C ASN A 98 2.33 7.73 -17.30
N GLN A 99 2.12 8.91 -16.70
CA GLN A 99 1.05 9.16 -15.74
C GLN A 99 -0.36 8.97 -16.33
N GLU A 100 -0.55 9.18 -17.64
CA GLU A 100 -1.85 8.99 -18.29
C GLU A 100 -2.22 7.50 -18.33
N LEU A 101 -1.26 6.63 -18.63
CA LEU A 101 -1.47 5.18 -18.61
C LEU A 101 -1.69 4.64 -17.19
N GLN A 102 -0.97 5.18 -16.19
CA GLN A 102 -1.22 4.84 -14.78
C GLN A 102 -2.65 5.20 -14.37
N LYS A 103 -3.09 6.41 -14.73
CA LYS A 103 -4.44 6.87 -14.42
C LYS A 103 -5.48 6.01 -15.14
N LEU A 104 -5.26 5.70 -16.42
CA LEU A 104 -6.15 4.84 -17.20
C LEU A 104 -6.28 3.44 -16.58
N ARG A 105 -5.17 2.83 -16.15
CA ARG A 105 -5.19 1.53 -15.43
C ARG A 105 -6.04 1.62 -14.17
N ASP A 106 -5.79 2.63 -13.35
CA ASP A 106 -6.48 2.81 -12.07
C ASP A 106 -7.98 3.10 -12.26
N ASP A 107 -8.35 3.86 -13.29
CA ASP A 107 -9.74 4.17 -13.64
C ASP A 107 -10.45 2.92 -14.20
N ASN A 108 -9.81 2.14 -15.07
CA ASN A 108 -10.34 0.87 -15.56
C ASN A 108 -10.60 -0.11 -14.42
N PHE A 109 -9.67 -0.18 -13.45
CA PHE A 109 -9.85 -1.01 -12.27
C PHE A 109 -11.04 -0.56 -11.43
N LYS A 110 -11.17 0.75 -11.18
CA LYS A 110 -12.28 1.31 -10.40
C LYS A 110 -13.64 1.18 -11.08
N ALA A 111 -13.68 1.12 -12.40
CA ALA A 111 -14.92 0.91 -13.15
C ALA A 111 -15.57 -0.45 -12.84
N ILE A 112 -14.76 -1.45 -12.47
CA ILE A 112 -15.24 -2.80 -12.12
C ILE A 112 -15.24 -3.00 -10.59
N TYR A 113 -14.20 -2.53 -9.93
CA TYR A 113 -13.99 -2.69 -8.49
C TYR A 113 -13.86 -1.34 -7.80
N LEU A 114 -14.98 -0.81 -7.30
CA LEU A 114 -15.02 0.51 -6.68
C LEU A 114 -14.11 0.64 -5.45
N THR A 115 -14.01 -0.42 -4.64
CA THR A 115 -13.14 -0.48 -3.45
C THR A 115 -12.52 -1.86 -3.28
N PHE A 116 -11.49 -1.95 -2.43
CA PHE A 116 -10.81 -3.20 -2.11
C PHE A 116 -11.46 -3.97 -0.95
N ASP A 117 -12.48 -3.40 -0.29
CA ASP A 117 -13.16 -4.00 0.85
C ASP A 117 -13.73 -5.39 0.53
N GLY A 118 -14.35 -5.54 -0.64
CA GLY A 118 -14.93 -6.81 -1.07
C GLY A 118 -13.91 -7.95 -1.15
N PHE A 119 -12.69 -7.65 -1.59
CA PHE A 119 -11.60 -8.62 -1.63
C PHE A 119 -11.13 -8.99 -0.22
N PHE A 120 -10.89 -7.99 0.63
CA PHE A 120 -10.45 -8.22 2.01
C PHE A 120 -11.48 -9.03 2.80
N HIS A 121 -12.75 -8.63 2.76
CA HIS A 121 -13.82 -9.32 3.47
C HIS A 121 -14.03 -10.75 2.98
N SER A 122 -13.96 -10.98 1.67
CA SER A 122 -14.04 -12.35 1.14
C SER A 122 -12.86 -13.20 1.63
N LEU A 123 -11.65 -12.63 1.61
CA LEU A 123 -10.43 -13.30 2.02
C LEU A 123 -10.46 -13.72 3.49
N VAL A 124 -10.83 -12.83 4.42
CA VAL A 124 -10.89 -13.16 5.86
C VAL A 124 -12.01 -14.14 6.21
N ASN A 125 -13.02 -14.25 5.36
CA ASN A 125 -14.09 -15.25 5.48
C ASN A 125 -13.77 -16.57 4.75
N GLY A 126 -12.52 -16.77 4.31
CA GLY A 126 -12.06 -18.00 3.66
C GLY A 126 -12.43 -18.14 2.18
N ASN A 127 -13.08 -17.14 1.58
CA ASN A 127 -13.34 -17.10 0.15
C ASN A 127 -12.20 -16.40 -0.59
N HIS A 128 -11.26 -17.19 -1.10
CA HIS A 128 -10.11 -16.69 -1.85
C HIS A 128 -10.43 -16.31 -3.31
N HIS A 129 -11.57 -16.73 -3.85
CA HIS A 129 -11.85 -16.62 -5.29
C HIS A 129 -11.88 -15.16 -5.81
N PRO A 130 -12.54 -14.19 -5.13
CA PRO A 130 -12.53 -12.79 -5.56
C PRO A 130 -11.13 -12.20 -5.62
N LEU A 131 -10.26 -12.55 -4.66
CA LEU A 131 -8.87 -12.10 -4.65
C LEU A 131 -8.13 -12.57 -5.91
N GLN A 132 -8.31 -13.84 -6.28
CA GLN A 132 -7.66 -14.42 -7.46
C GLN A 132 -8.13 -13.75 -8.75
N GLN A 133 -9.45 -13.55 -8.89
CA GLN A 133 -10.04 -12.88 -10.06
C GLN A 133 -9.59 -11.43 -10.19
N GLY A 134 -9.64 -10.67 -9.09
CA GLY A 134 -9.20 -9.28 -9.08
C GLY A 134 -7.72 -9.12 -9.41
N LEU A 135 -6.88 -10.05 -8.91
CA LEU A 135 -5.45 -10.05 -9.22
C LEU A 135 -5.17 -10.35 -10.70
N LEU A 136 -5.83 -11.38 -11.26
CA LEU A 136 -5.70 -11.70 -12.69
C LEU A 136 -6.14 -10.53 -13.56
N PHE A 137 -7.28 -9.91 -13.22
CA PHE A 137 -7.74 -8.71 -13.91
C PHE A 137 -6.70 -7.56 -13.84
N SER A 138 -6.07 -7.34 -12.68
CA SER A 138 -5.01 -6.34 -12.54
C SER A 138 -3.79 -6.63 -13.41
N ILE A 139 -3.41 -7.91 -13.53
CA ILE A 139 -2.32 -8.36 -14.41
C ILE A 139 -2.69 -8.07 -15.86
N ASP A 140 -3.85 -8.56 -16.32
CA ASP A 140 -4.31 -8.40 -17.70
C ASP A 140 -4.39 -6.94 -18.14
N GLN A 141 -4.90 -6.07 -17.27
CA GLN A 141 -4.95 -4.63 -17.53
C GLN A 141 -3.56 -4.01 -17.65
N THR A 142 -2.64 -4.39 -16.76
CA THR A 142 -1.28 -3.83 -16.78
C THR A 142 -0.52 -4.31 -18.01
N THR A 143 -0.66 -5.59 -18.39
CA THR A 143 -0.10 -6.15 -19.62
C THR A 143 -0.64 -5.47 -20.86
N ALA A 144 -1.96 -5.23 -20.94
CA ALA A 144 -2.57 -4.57 -22.09
C ALA A 144 -2.08 -3.12 -22.30
N LEU A 145 -1.79 -2.41 -21.21
CA LEU A 145 -1.30 -1.02 -21.25
C LEU A 145 0.22 -0.92 -21.39
N ASN A 146 0.96 -2.00 -21.14
CA ASN A 146 2.40 -2.11 -21.32
C ASN A 146 2.74 -3.26 -22.27
N PRO A 147 2.41 -3.17 -23.58
CA PRO A 147 2.58 -4.26 -24.54
C PRO A 147 4.04 -4.49 -24.98
N ASN A 148 5.02 -4.17 -24.13
CA ASN A 148 6.44 -4.39 -24.42
C ASN A 148 6.79 -5.88 -24.43
#